data_AF-A0A174J3Z0-F1
#
_entry.id   AF-A0A174J3Z0-F1
#
_cell.length_a   1.000
_cell.length_b   1.000
_cell.length_c   1.000
_cell.angle_alpha   90.00
_cell.angle_beta   90.00
_cell.angle_gamma   90.00
#
_symmetry.space_group_name_H-M   'P 1'
#
loop_
_entity.id
_entity.type
_entity.pdbx_description
1 polymer ?
#
loop_
_entity_poly.entity_id
_entity_poly.type
_entity_poly.pdbx_seq_one_letter_code
_entity_poly.pdbx_strand_id
1 'polypeptide(L)'
;MVIKEINILGVTYTVEEVDTVNKTSPRRGEINYLTNEIKIDKNMPISLKEQVLMHEILHAVFDLIGLDKLSEDEKKVQSIATALHHVFSYNAPIFSS
;
A
#
# COMPACT_ATOMS: atom_id res chain seq x y z
N MET A 1 -12.54 -0.18 -4.04
CA MET A 1 -11.85 -1.46 -3.80
C MET A 1 -12.63 -2.22 -2.72
N VAL A 2 -12.63 -3.56 -2.72
CA VAL A 2 -13.45 -4.36 -1.77
C VAL A 2 -12.59 -5.00 -0.66
N ILE A 3 -11.27 -4.82 -0.70
CA ILE A 3 -10.36 -5.35 0.31
C ILE A 3 -10.53 -4.54 1.59
N LYS A 4 -10.97 -5.21 2.66
CA LYS A 4 -11.13 -4.62 4.00
C LYS A 4 -9.94 -4.93 4.91
N GLU A 5 -9.30 -6.06 4.69
CA GLU A 5 -8.17 -6.53 5.49
C GLU A 5 -7.14 -7.19 4.58
N ILE A 6 -5.87 -7.05 4.94
CA ILE A 6 -4.76 -7.69 4.27
C ILE A 6 -3.76 -8.20 5.30
N ASN A 7 -3.27 -9.43 5.11
CA ASN A 7 -2.17 -9.95 5.91
C ASN A 7 -0.84 -9.66 5.20
N ILE A 8 0.07 -8.97 5.90
CA ILE A 8 1.39 -8.63 5.43
C ILE A 8 2.38 -9.29 6.38
N LEU A 9 3.03 -10.37 5.93
CA LEU A 9 4.05 -11.12 6.69
C LEU A 9 3.60 -11.53 8.11
N GLY A 10 2.33 -11.90 8.28
CA GLY A 10 1.77 -12.31 9.57
C GLY A 10 1.10 -11.19 10.37
N VAL A 11 1.19 -9.93 9.95
CA VAL A 11 0.48 -8.80 10.56
C VAL A 11 -0.74 -8.44 9.74
N THR A 12 -1.91 -8.37 10.37
CA THR A 12 -3.16 -7.99 9.71
C THR A 12 -3.35 -6.48 9.75
N TYR A 13 -3.54 -5.89 8.58
CA TYR A 13 -3.85 -4.48 8.41
C TYR A 13 -5.29 -4.29 7.91
N THR A 14 -6.01 -3.33 8.47
CA THR A 14 -7.30 -2.89 7.95
C THR A 14 -7.11 -1.85 6.87
N VAL A 15 -7.85 -1.95 5.77
CA VAL A 15 -7.78 -1.00 4.65
C VAL A 15 -9.06 -0.18 4.61
N GLU A 16 -8.93 1.14 4.73
CA GLU A 16 -10.05 2.07 4.70
C GLU A 16 -9.89 3.11 3.58
N GLU A 17 -10.97 3.30 2.81
CA GLU A 17 -11.05 4.38 1.83
C GLU A 17 -11.65 5.64 2.47
N VAL A 18 -10.88 6.72 2.54
CA VAL A 18 -11.25 7.98 3.23
C VAL A 18 -11.32 9.16 2.26
N ASP A 19 -12.11 10.19 2.59
CA ASP A 19 -12.19 11.43 1.80
C ASP A 19 -10.88 12.22 1.78
N THR A 20 -10.13 12.15 2.87
CA THR A 20 -8.88 12.89 3.04
C THR A 20 -7.97 12.08 3.94
N VAL A 21 -6.88 11.58 3.37
CA VAL A 21 -5.89 10.77 4.10
C VAL A 21 -5.22 11.64 5.17
N ASN A 22 -4.73 12.81 4.79
CA ASN A 22 -4.06 13.72 5.70
C ASN A 22 -4.34 15.19 5.31
N LYS A 23 -4.78 15.99 6.28
CA LYS A 23 -5.20 17.39 6.07
C LYS A 23 -4.02 18.38 6.04
N THR A 24 -2.88 18.01 6.60
CA THR A 24 -1.70 18.89 6.75
C THR A 24 -0.62 18.56 5.74
N SER A 25 -0.48 17.30 5.35
CA SER A 25 0.44 16.84 4.30
C SER A 25 -0.37 16.09 3.24
N PRO A 26 -0.60 16.67 2.05
CA PRO A 26 -1.37 15.99 1.00
C PRO A 26 -0.73 14.67 0.61
N ARG A 27 -1.43 13.56 0.89
CA ARG A 27 -1.02 12.20 0.56
C ARG A 27 -2.22 11.40 0.05
N ARG A 28 -1.94 10.37 -0.74
CA ARG A 28 -2.94 9.49 -1.36
C ARG A 28 -3.12 8.16 -0.63
N GLY A 29 -2.12 7.78 0.18
CA GLY A 29 -2.13 6.66 1.08
C GLY A 29 -1.29 6.95 2.33
N GLU A 30 -1.57 6.23 3.42
CA GLU A 30 -0.79 6.30 4.66
C GLU A 30 -1.03 5.04 5.51
N ILE A 31 0.01 4.57 6.20
CA ILE A 31 -0.06 3.52 7.22
C ILE A 31 0.03 4.15 8.61
N ASN A 32 -0.89 3.77 9.48
CA ASN A 32 -0.75 3.97 10.92
C ASN A 32 -0.24 2.67 11.55
N TYR A 33 1.08 2.60 11.80
CA TYR A 33 1.72 1.44 12.41
C TYR A 33 1.29 1.15 13.85
N LEU A 34 0.68 2.12 14.55
CA LEU A 34 0.15 1.89 15.91
C LEU A 34 -1.19 1.15 15.88
N THR A 35 -2.00 1.36 14.84
CA THR A 35 -3.34 0.77 14.70
C THR A 35 -3.42 -0.29 13.61
N ASN A 36 -2.34 -0.51 12.84
CA ASN A 36 -2.29 -1.34 11.64
C ASN A 36 -3.39 -0.95 10.62
N GLU A 37 -3.58 0.35 10.43
CA GLU A 37 -4.60 0.87 9.52
C GLU A 37 -3.94 1.50 8.29
N ILE A 38 -4.40 1.10 7.11
CA ILE A 38 -3.99 1.66 5.83
C ILE A 38 -5.13 2.51 5.29
N LYS A 39 -4.89 3.80 5.13
CA LYS A 39 -5.84 4.74 4.55
C LYS A 39 -5.52 4.97 3.08
N ILE A 40 -6.55 5.04 2.25
CA ILE A 40 -6.42 5.35 0.82
C ILE A 40 -7.45 6.41 0.43
N ASP A 41 -7.07 7.38 -0.41
CA ASP A 41 -8.01 8.38 -0.92
C ASP A 41 -9.09 7.72 -1.80
N LYS A 42 -10.35 7.83 -1.37
CA LYS A 42 -11.50 7.22 -2.04
C LYS A 42 -11.83 7.86 -3.39
N ASN A 43 -11.34 9.07 -3.67
CA ASN A 43 -11.65 9.81 -4.89
C ASN A 43 -10.78 9.40 -6.09
N MET A 44 -9.82 8.50 -5.89
CA MET A 44 -8.93 8.03 -6.95
C MET A 44 -9.58 6.96 -7.86
N PRO A 45 -9.15 6.85 -9.13
CA PRO A 45 -9.48 5.70 -9.97
C PRO A 45 -9.00 4.38 -9.36
N ILE A 46 -9.68 3.26 -9.66
CA ILE A 46 -9.39 1.96 -9.05
C ILE A 46 -7.94 1.50 -9.25
N SER A 47 -7.38 1.66 -10.46
CA SER A 47 -5.99 1.30 -10.76
C SER A 47 -4.98 2.09 -9.93
N LEU A 48 -5.27 3.38 -9.70
CA LEU A 48 -4.42 4.22 -8.87
C LEU A 48 -4.53 3.83 -7.39
N LYS A 49 -5.72 3.44 -6.91
CA LYS A 49 -5.89 2.90 -5.55
C LYS A 49 -5.09 1.62 -5.34
N GLU A 50 -5.10 0.72 -6.32
CA GLU A 50 -4.35 -0.53 -6.26
C GLU A 50 -2.84 -0.28 -6.24
N GLN A 51 -2.35 0.68 -7.04
CA GLN A 51 -0.94 1.08 -7.01
C GLN A 51 -0.54 1.72 -5.68
N VAL A 52 -1.40 2.58 -5.11
CA VAL A 52 -1.18 3.17 -3.78
C VAL A 52 -1.20 2.09 -2.70
N LEU A 53 -2.14 1.14 -2.75
CA LEU A 53 -2.14 0.02 -1.82
C LEU A 53 -0.84 -0.79 -1.91
N MET A 54 -0.35 -1.08 -3.12
CA MET A 54 0.93 -1.76 -3.31
C MET A 54 2.11 -0.97 -2.71
N HIS A 55 2.06 0.37 -2.77
CA HIS A 55 3.05 1.23 -2.13
C HIS A 55 3.02 1.09 -0.60
N GLU A 56 1.85 1.17 0.02
CA GLU A 56 1.72 0.96 1.47
C GLU A 56 2.10 -0.48 1.88
N ILE A 57 1.76 -1.49 1.07
CA ILE A 57 2.18 -2.87 1.33
C ILE A 57 3.71 -2.97 1.37
N LEU A 58 4.42 -2.29 0.46
CA LEU A 58 5.88 -2.32 0.46
C LEU A 58 6.50 -1.60 1.66
N HIS A 59 5.92 -0.47 2.09
CA HIS A 59 6.30 0.17 3.35
C HIS A 59 6.18 -0.79 4.52
N ALA A 60 5.04 -1.47 4.67
CA ALA A 60 4.84 -2.47 5.73
C ALA A 60 5.79 -3.67 5.60
N VAL A 61 6.02 -4.18 4.38
CA VAL A 61 6.96 -5.29 4.15
C VAL A 61 8.37 -4.92 4.56
N PHE A 62 8.87 -3.74 4.14
CA PHE A 62 10.24 -3.32 4.44
C PHE A 62 10.45 -3.07 5.93
N ASP A 63 9.47 -2.46 6.60
CA ASP A 63 9.48 -2.29 8.06
C ASP A 63 9.54 -3.65 8.78
N LEU A 64 8.63 -4.58 8.45
CA LEU A 64 8.53 -5.89 9.12
C LEU A 64 9.77 -6.79 8.95
N ILE A 65 10.58 -6.56 7.91
CA ILE A 65 11.84 -7.31 7.68
C ILE A 65 13.09 -6.52 8.13
N GLY A 66 12.93 -5.35 8.76
CA GLY A 66 14.03 -4.54 9.29
C GLY A 66 14.84 -3.80 8.22
N LEU A 67 14.22 -3.47 7.09
CA LEU A 67 14.80 -2.65 6.02
C LEU A 67 14.32 -1.19 6.09
N ASP A 68 14.38 -0.59 7.28
CA ASP A 68 13.85 0.75 7.57
C ASP A 68 14.33 1.81 6.58
N LYS A 69 15.63 1.79 6.24
CA LYS A 69 16.23 2.72 5.26
C LYS A 69 15.62 2.61 3.86
N LEU A 70 15.13 1.43 3.50
CA LEU A 70 14.45 1.21 2.23
C LEU A 70 12.99 1.63 2.32
N SER A 71 12.33 1.39 3.46
CA SER A 71 10.98 1.88 3.73
C SER A 71 10.92 3.41 3.70
N GLU A 72 11.87 4.11 4.30
CA GLU A 72 11.90 5.59 4.33
C GLU A 72 12.26 6.22 2.97
N ASP A 73 12.77 5.44 2.01
CA ASP A 73 13.10 5.91 0.67
C ASP A 73 11.87 5.87 -0.24
N GLU A 74 10.99 6.87 -0.08
CA GLU A 74 9.75 7.05 -0.84
C GLU A 74 9.91 6.84 -2.36
N LYS A 75 11.05 7.27 -2.92
CA LYS A 75 11.32 7.13 -4.35
C LYS A 75 11.54 5.67 -4.74
N LYS A 76 12.29 4.91 -3.93
CA LYS A 76 12.48 3.47 -4.17
C LYS A 76 11.20 2.70 -3.93
N VAL A 77 10.50 2.97 -2.83
CA VAL A 77 9.21 2.31 -2.53
C VAL A 77 8.22 2.55 -3.67
N GLN A 78 8.03 3.79 -4.10
CA GLN A 78 7.15 4.13 -5.23
C GLN A 78 7.55 3.40 -6.52
N SER A 79 8.86 3.34 -6.81
CA SER A 79 9.36 2.71 -8.04
C SER A 79 9.12 1.20 -8.04
N ILE A 80 9.39 0.52 -6.91
CA ILE A 80 9.17 -0.93 -6.76
C ILE A 80 7.65 -1.22 -6.75
N ALA A 81 6.85 -0.42 -6.03
CA ALA A 81 5.40 -0.57 -5.98
C ALA A 81 4.77 -0.50 -7.37
N THR A 82 5.20 0.49 -8.15
CA THR A 82 4.73 0.68 -9.53
C THR A 82 5.11 -0.52 -10.39
N ALA A 83 6.35 -0.99 -10.34
CA ALA A 83 6.81 -2.14 -11.09
C ALA A 83 6.02 -3.41 -10.73
N LEU A 84 5.86 -3.69 -9.42
CA LEU A 84 5.13 -4.86 -8.94
C LEU A 84 3.64 -4.79 -9.28
N HIS A 85 3.00 -3.64 -9.08
CA HIS A 85 1.61 -3.45 -9.47
C HIS A 85 1.42 -3.73 -10.96
N HIS A 86 2.28 -3.20 -11.84
CA HIS A 86 2.20 -3.52 -13.27
C HIS A 86 2.39 -5.02 -13.53
N VAL A 87 3.43 -5.65 -12.97
CA VAL A 87 3.69 -7.08 -13.17
C VAL A 87 2.49 -7.92 -12.74
N PHE A 88 1.93 -7.68 -11.56
CA PHE A 88 0.80 -8.47 -11.06
C PHE A 88 -0.51 -8.17 -11.77
N SER A 89 -0.78 -6.92 -12.15
CA SER A 89 -2.00 -6.56 -12.89
C SER A 89 -2.05 -7.18 -14.29
N TYR A 90 -0.91 -7.31 -14.97
CA TYR A 90 -0.84 -7.94 -16.30
C TYR A 90 -0.72 -9.47 -16.26
N ASN A 91 -0.24 -10.04 -15.14
CA ASN A 91 0.02 -11.47 -14.99
C ASN A 91 -0.80 -12.12 -13.87
N ALA A 92 -1.93 -11.52 -13.50
CA ALA A 92 -2.78 -11.95 -12.38
C ALA A 92 -3.06 -13.47 -12.32
N PRO A 93 -3.27 -14.20 -13.43
CA PRO A 93 -3.52 -15.64 -13.39
C PRO A 93 -2.34 -16.49 -12.89
N ILE A 94 -1.11 -15.95 -12.88
CA ILE A 94 0.10 -16.70 -12.49
C ILE A 94 0.21 -16.80 -10.95
N PHE A 95 -0.28 -15.80 -10.24
CA PHE A 95 -0.07 -15.65 -8.79
C PHE A 95 -1.35 -15.79 -7.97
N SER A 96 -2.51 -15.96 -8.62
CA SER A 96 -3.76 -16.35 -7.96
C SER A 96 -3.82 -17.88 -7.85
N SER A 97 -3.39 -18.42 -6.70
CA SER A 97 -3.60 -19.84 -6.33
C SER A 97 -4.93 -20.03 -5.62
#